data_AF-A0AAV9JLR0-F1
#
_entry.id   AF-A0AAV9JLR0-F1
#
_cell.length_a   1.000
_cell.length_b   1.000
_cell.length_c   1.000
_cell.angle_alpha   90.00
_cell.angle_beta   90.00
_cell.angle_gamma   90.00
#
_symmetry.space_group_name_H-M   'P 1'
#
loop_
_entity.id
_entity.type
_entity.pdbx_description
1 polymer ?
#
loop_
_entity_poly.entity_id
_entity_poly.type
_entity_poly.pdbx_seq_one_letter_code
_entity_poly.pdbx_strand_id
1 'polypeptide(L)'
;MYQLTISRLLMAGFAAAVMLATAHATKLESRQTATPNPNCLNHCYGVSNVTITYAIDTFCRQHAGVDLGADSSGAADYVFDTITYTPTPGTAEQGRVDLEIIALPGESCVAETISYDICVYNFWVPINQCNEGKQGGVWLDPCYMFWINPNPDGC
;
A
#
# COMPACT_ATOMS: atom_id res chain seq x y z
N MET A 1 -10.29 -39.89 30.88
CA MET A 1 -11.19 -38.93 30.21
C MET A 1 -10.49 -37.58 30.04
N TYR A 2 -9.57 -37.42 29.08
CA TYR A 2 -8.85 -36.13 28.84
C TYR A 2 -8.44 -35.92 27.36
N GLN A 3 -9.11 -36.59 26.41
CA GLN A 3 -8.73 -36.54 24.97
C GLN A 3 -9.70 -35.75 24.09
N LEU A 4 -10.89 -35.38 24.58
CA LEU A 4 -11.95 -34.77 23.76
C LEU A 4 -11.93 -33.23 23.71
N THR A 5 -11.13 -32.58 24.56
CA THR A 5 -11.12 -31.11 24.68
C THR A 5 -10.10 -30.42 23.77
N ILE A 6 -9.03 -31.12 23.34
CA ILE A 6 -7.95 -30.52 22.54
C ILE A 6 -8.34 -30.38 21.06
N SER A 7 -9.13 -31.33 20.51
CA SER A 7 -9.57 -31.29 19.10
C SER A 7 -10.55 -30.15 18.77
N ARG A 8 -11.31 -29.64 19.76
CA ARG A 8 -12.26 -28.54 19.52
C ARG A 8 -11.60 -27.16 19.49
N LEU A 9 -10.50 -26.96 20.24
CA LEU A 9 -9.75 -25.71 20.22
C LEU A 9 -8.99 -25.51 18.89
N LEU A 10 -8.42 -26.58 18.34
CA LEU A 10 -7.69 -26.52 17.06
C LEU A 10 -8.60 -26.24 15.86
N MET A 11 -9.82 -26.80 15.82
CA MET A 11 -10.76 -26.53 14.72
C MET A 11 -11.36 -25.11 14.78
N ALA A 12 -11.61 -24.57 15.98
CA ALA A 12 -12.12 -23.21 16.12
C ALA A 12 -11.08 -22.15 15.70
N GLY A 13 -9.80 -22.36 16.06
CA GLY A 13 -8.71 -21.50 15.61
C GLY A 13 -8.50 -21.54 14.10
N PHE A 14 -8.62 -22.72 13.48
CA PHE A 14 -8.48 -22.88 12.02
C PHE A 14 -9.63 -22.21 11.26
N ALA A 15 -10.88 -22.34 11.74
CA ALA A 15 -12.03 -21.70 11.12
C ALA A 15 -11.96 -20.17 11.18
N ALA A 16 -11.50 -19.59 12.29
CA ALA A 16 -11.33 -18.15 12.43
C ALA A 16 -10.23 -17.60 11.50
N ALA A 17 -9.09 -18.29 11.40
CA ALA A 17 -8.00 -17.91 10.51
C ALA A 17 -8.42 -17.98 9.02
N VAL A 18 -9.16 -19.02 8.64
CA VAL A 18 -9.70 -19.18 7.28
C VAL A 18 -10.69 -18.06 6.97
N MET A 19 -11.60 -17.72 7.89
CA MET A 19 -12.55 -16.62 7.68
C MET A 19 -11.86 -15.25 7.56
N LEU A 20 -10.83 -15.00 8.36
CA LEU A 20 -10.05 -13.75 8.31
C LEU A 20 -9.26 -13.61 6.99
N ALA A 21 -8.71 -14.73 6.50
CA ALA A 21 -8.01 -14.79 5.22
C ALA A 21 -8.97 -14.60 4.03
N THR A 22 -10.16 -15.20 4.08
CA THR A 22 -11.18 -14.99 3.03
C THR A 22 -11.68 -13.56 3.00
N ALA A 23 -11.91 -12.92 4.15
CA ALA A 23 -12.34 -11.52 4.21
C ALA A 23 -11.27 -10.57 3.61
N HIS A 24 -9.99 -10.82 3.87
CA HIS A 24 -8.88 -10.09 3.24
C HIS A 24 -8.85 -10.30 1.72
N ALA A 25 -8.99 -11.54 1.26
CA ALA A 25 -8.97 -11.86 -0.17
C ALA A 25 -10.15 -11.20 -0.92
N THR A 26 -11.37 -11.28 -0.39
CA THR A 26 -12.56 -10.67 -1.03
C THR A 26 -12.47 -9.16 -1.04
N LYS A 27 -11.90 -8.54 -0.01
CA LYS A 27 -11.66 -7.09 0.04
C LYS A 27 -10.63 -6.66 -1.00
N LEU A 28 -9.55 -7.43 -1.18
CA LEU A 28 -8.55 -7.21 -2.22
C LEU A 28 -9.17 -7.33 -3.63
N GLU A 29 -9.99 -8.35 -3.85
CA GLU A 29 -10.72 -8.54 -5.12
C GLU A 29 -11.73 -7.43 -5.40
N SER A 30 -12.45 -6.92 -4.40
CA SER A 30 -13.36 -5.78 -4.59
C SER A 30 -12.62 -4.48 -4.96
N ARG A 31 -11.40 -4.31 -4.44
CA ARG A 31 -10.52 -3.16 -4.75
C ARG A 31 -9.92 -3.27 -6.16
N GLN A 32 -9.81 -4.49 -6.69
CA GLN A 32 -9.40 -4.74 -8.08
C GLN A 32 -10.47 -4.36 -9.13
N THR A 33 -11.73 -4.16 -8.73
CA THR A 33 -12.84 -3.91 -9.66
C THR A 33 -13.15 -2.44 -9.97
N ALA A 34 -12.38 -1.47 -9.44
CA ALA A 34 -12.46 -0.07 -9.85
C ALA A 34 -11.27 0.28 -10.73
N THR A 35 -11.49 0.39 -12.04
CA THR A 35 -10.46 0.68 -13.04
C THR A 35 -10.51 2.15 -13.53
N PRO A 36 -10.02 3.14 -12.77
CA PRO A 36 -9.27 4.23 -13.39
C PRO A 36 -7.83 3.75 -13.64
N ASN A 37 -7.19 4.17 -14.73
CA ASN A 37 -5.74 4.07 -14.84
C ASN A 37 -5.10 4.97 -13.77
N PRO A 38 -3.96 4.58 -13.15
CA PRO A 38 -3.25 5.46 -12.24
C PRO A 38 -2.84 6.75 -12.95
N ASN A 39 -2.78 7.84 -12.19
CA ASN A 39 -2.24 9.10 -12.69
C ASN A 39 -0.71 9.05 -12.59
N CYS A 40 -0.03 8.81 -13.71
CA CYS A 40 1.41 8.64 -13.77
C CYS A 40 2.17 9.97 -13.67
N LEU A 41 3.23 10.00 -12.87
CA LEU A 41 4.07 11.19 -12.67
C LEU A 41 5.15 11.29 -13.73
N ASN A 42 5.32 12.43 -14.40
CA ASN A 42 6.32 12.55 -15.46
C ASN A 42 7.76 12.84 -14.96
N HIS A 43 8.46 11.85 -14.39
CA HIS A 43 9.87 11.99 -13.99
C HIS A 43 10.84 11.67 -15.15
N CYS A 44 11.97 12.39 -15.23
CA CYS A 44 13.03 12.09 -16.21
C CYS A 44 13.90 10.91 -15.81
N TYR A 45 14.10 10.73 -14.50
CA TYR A 45 14.88 9.63 -13.95
C TYR A 45 14.03 8.85 -12.97
N GLY A 46 14.06 7.54 -13.17
CA GLY A 46 13.44 6.57 -12.28
C GLY A 46 14.41 6.05 -11.24
N VAL A 47 13.94 5.06 -10.49
CA VAL A 47 14.78 4.30 -9.56
C VAL A 47 14.65 2.81 -9.87
N SER A 48 15.66 2.01 -9.55
CA SER A 48 15.62 0.58 -9.85
C SER A 48 14.44 -0.12 -9.18
N ASN A 49 14.01 -1.22 -9.78
CA ASN A 49 12.94 -2.05 -9.23
C ASN A 49 13.29 -2.60 -7.83
N VAL A 50 14.58 -2.85 -7.57
CA VAL A 50 15.08 -3.26 -6.25
C VAL A 50 14.87 -2.15 -5.23
N THR A 51 15.21 -0.91 -5.58
CA THR A 51 14.98 0.27 -4.73
C THR A 51 13.51 0.49 -4.45
N ILE A 52 12.64 0.42 -5.48
CA ILE A 52 11.18 0.53 -5.30
C ILE A 52 10.67 -0.55 -4.34
N THR A 53 11.10 -1.79 -4.54
CA THR A 53 10.70 -2.92 -3.69
C THR A 53 11.09 -2.66 -2.23
N TYR A 54 12.32 -2.22 -1.99
CA TYR A 54 12.80 -1.89 -0.65
C TYR A 54 12.01 -0.75 -0.02
N ALA A 55 11.72 0.32 -0.78
CA ALA A 55 10.98 1.48 -0.28
C ALA A 55 9.53 1.11 0.09
N ILE A 56 8.84 0.37 -0.77
CA ILE A 56 7.48 -0.12 -0.52
C ILE A 56 7.45 -1.06 0.70
N ASP A 57 8.35 -2.05 0.78
CA ASP A 57 8.41 -2.98 1.93
C ASP A 57 8.65 -2.24 3.24
N THR A 58 9.60 -1.30 3.26
CA THR A 58 9.94 -0.49 4.44
C THR A 58 8.74 0.32 4.91
N PHE A 59 8.15 1.11 4.00
CA PHE A 59 6.99 1.94 4.29
C PHE A 59 5.80 1.11 4.79
N CYS A 60 5.46 0.03 4.07
CA CYS A 60 4.31 -0.80 4.41
C CYS A 60 4.50 -1.57 5.72
N ARG A 61 5.73 -1.94 6.10
CA ARG A 61 5.99 -2.53 7.44
C ARG A 61 5.85 -1.51 8.55
N GLN A 62 6.35 -0.30 8.33
CA GLN A 62 6.33 0.77 9.34
C GLN A 62 4.91 1.24 9.64
N HIS A 63 4.04 1.28 8.62
CA HIS A 63 2.67 1.76 8.73
C HIS A 63 1.61 0.64 8.72
N ALA A 64 2.02 -0.63 8.77
CA ALA A 64 1.08 -1.73 8.93
C ALA A 64 0.34 -1.61 10.27
N GLY A 65 -0.98 -1.69 10.23
CA GLY A 65 -1.80 -1.59 11.44
C GLY A 65 -2.24 -0.17 11.79
N VAL A 66 -1.87 0.85 10.99
CA VAL A 66 -2.40 2.21 11.15
C VAL A 66 -3.85 2.23 10.68
N ASP A 67 -4.73 2.78 11.52
CA ASP A 67 -6.10 3.12 11.14
C ASP A 67 -6.10 4.48 10.47
N LEU A 68 -6.58 4.52 9.22
CA LEU A 68 -6.73 5.76 8.46
C LEU A 68 -8.21 5.97 8.14
N GLY A 69 -8.75 7.13 8.53
CA GLY A 69 -10.10 7.55 8.19
C GLY A 69 -10.15 9.02 7.77
N ALA A 70 -11.25 9.42 7.15
CA ALA A 70 -11.61 10.82 7.09
C ALA A 70 -12.57 11.10 8.24
N ASP A 71 -12.29 12.10 9.07
CA ASP A 71 -13.23 12.47 10.11
C ASP A 71 -14.48 13.13 9.51
N SER A 72 -15.54 13.28 10.31
CA SER A 72 -16.78 13.94 9.87
C SER A 72 -16.61 15.43 9.56
N SER A 73 -15.42 16.01 9.79
CA SER A 73 -15.06 17.39 9.43
C SER A 73 -14.43 17.48 8.04
N GLY A 74 -14.14 16.35 7.39
CA GLY A 74 -13.52 16.27 6.08
C GLY A 74 -11.99 16.36 6.12
N ALA A 75 -11.37 16.32 7.30
CA ALA A 75 -9.92 16.20 7.42
C ALA A 75 -9.52 14.76 7.10
N ALA A 76 -8.68 14.59 6.08
CA ALA A 76 -8.13 13.30 5.69
C ALA A 76 -6.96 12.92 6.60
N ASP A 77 -7.02 11.76 7.26
CA ASP A 77 -5.83 11.16 7.84
C ASP A 77 -4.88 10.72 6.72
N TYR A 78 -3.58 10.84 6.97
CA TYR A 78 -2.56 10.39 6.04
C TYR A 78 -1.34 9.86 6.77
N VAL A 79 -0.60 9.01 6.08
CA VAL A 79 0.77 8.64 6.41
C VAL A 79 1.66 8.99 5.24
N PHE A 80 2.77 9.66 5.53
CA PHE A 80 3.78 10.05 4.55
C PHE A 80 5.13 9.65 5.08
N ASP A 81 5.99 9.13 4.21
CA ASP A 81 7.38 8.91 4.56
C ASP A 81 8.31 9.08 3.37
N THR A 82 9.56 9.40 3.69
CA THR A 82 10.65 9.54 2.73
C THR A 82 11.67 8.44 2.96
N ILE A 83 11.76 7.49 2.04
CA ILE A 83 12.76 6.43 2.10
C ILE A 83 14.00 6.87 1.34
N THR A 84 15.12 6.98 2.06
CA THR A 84 16.43 7.31 1.48
C THR A 84 17.28 6.07 1.26
N TYR A 85 18.11 6.09 0.21
CA TYR A 85 19.03 5.02 -0.15
C TYR A 85 20.27 5.60 -0.83
N THR A 86 21.34 4.82 -0.92
CA THR A 86 22.53 5.21 -1.67
C THR A 86 22.34 4.85 -3.15
N PRO A 87 22.33 5.83 -4.08
CA PRO A 87 22.23 5.55 -5.51
C PRO A 87 23.36 4.66 -5.99
N THR A 88 23.07 3.83 -6.99
CA THR A 88 24.13 3.09 -7.67
C THR A 88 25.05 4.08 -8.41
N PRO A 89 26.37 4.07 -8.18
CA PRO A 89 27.29 4.97 -8.87
C PRO A 89 27.15 4.88 -10.39
N GLY A 90 27.10 6.04 -11.06
CA GLY A 90 26.95 6.10 -12.52
C GLY A 90 25.52 5.93 -13.04
N THR A 91 24.53 5.84 -12.16
CA THR A 91 23.10 5.93 -12.52
C THR A 91 22.58 7.35 -12.32
N ALA A 92 21.41 7.64 -12.90
CA ALA A 92 20.70 8.89 -12.67
C ALA A 92 19.68 8.80 -11.52
N GLU A 93 19.78 7.75 -10.70
CA GLU A 93 18.96 7.58 -9.51
C GLU A 93 19.27 8.69 -8.50
N GLN A 94 18.23 9.24 -7.90
CA GLN A 94 18.38 10.10 -6.73
C GLN A 94 17.92 9.31 -5.52
N GLY A 95 18.70 9.37 -4.45
CA GLY A 95 18.67 8.46 -3.30
C GLY A 95 17.44 8.59 -2.41
N ARG A 96 16.25 8.80 -2.98
CA ARG A 96 15.00 9.12 -2.32
C ARG A 96 13.78 8.58 -3.07
N VAL A 97 12.84 8.02 -2.31
CA VAL A 97 11.48 7.67 -2.76
C VAL A 97 10.50 8.21 -1.71
N ASP A 98 9.52 9.00 -2.15
CA ASP A 98 8.44 9.48 -1.29
C ASP A 98 7.21 8.59 -1.46
N LEU A 99 6.57 8.21 -0.36
CA LEU A 99 5.35 7.40 -0.34
C LEU A 99 4.32 8.03 0.57
N GLU A 100 3.06 7.97 0.15
CA GLU A 100 1.94 8.50 0.92
C GLU A 100 0.68 7.65 0.74
N ILE A 101 -0.09 7.52 1.83
CA ILE A 101 -1.46 7.03 1.83
C ILE A 101 -2.34 8.09 2.45
N ILE A 102 -3.39 8.52 1.74
CA ILE A 102 -4.37 9.49 2.23
C ILE A 102 -5.75 8.84 2.28
N ALA A 103 -6.46 8.97 3.40
CA ALA A 103 -7.87 8.59 3.49
C ALA A 103 -8.74 9.58 2.70
N LEU A 104 -9.52 9.06 1.75
CA LEU A 104 -10.43 9.90 0.97
C LEU A 104 -11.71 10.20 1.78
N PRO A 105 -12.23 11.44 1.71
CA PRO A 105 -13.48 11.77 2.37
C PRO A 105 -14.66 11.05 1.70
N GLY A 106 -15.54 10.45 2.50
CA GLY A 106 -16.77 9.83 2.01
C GLY A 106 -17.46 8.98 3.08
N GLU A 107 -18.79 9.02 3.13
CA GLU A 107 -19.60 8.29 4.14
C GLU A 107 -19.43 6.76 4.05
N SER A 108 -18.96 6.24 2.91
CA SER A 108 -18.64 4.82 2.72
C SER A 108 -17.24 4.42 3.18
N CYS A 109 -16.38 5.39 3.51
CA CYS A 109 -14.99 5.19 3.87
C CYS A 109 -14.82 5.37 5.36
N VAL A 110 -15.32 4.39 6.10
CA VAL A 110 -15.05 4.25 7.54
C VAL A 110 -13.55 4.07 7.76
N ALA A 111 -13.03 4.50 8.90
CA ALA A 111 -11.64 4.25 9.25
C ALA A 111 -11.35 2.74 9.18
N GLU A 112 -10.34 2.36 8.38
CA GLU A 112 -9.90 0.98 8.26
C GLU A 112 -8.41 0.86 8.56
N THR A 113 -8.06 -0.25 9.19
CA THR A 113 -6.67 -0.64 9.39
C THR A 113 -6.04 -0.99 8.03
N ILE A 114 -4.97 -0.29 7.66
CA ILE A 114 -4.17 -0.63 6.49
C ILE A 114 -3.25 -1.80 6.84
N SER A 115 -3.52 -2.97 6.25
CA SER A 115 -2.62 -4.11 6.37
C SER A 115 -1.43 -3.97 5.43
N TYR A 116 -0.33 -4.66 5.78
CA TYR A 116 0.88 -4.72 4.95
C TYR A 116 0.55 -5.15 3.51
N ASP A 117 -0.25 -6.20 3.32
CA ASP A 117 -0.58 -6.73 2.00
C ASP A 117 -1.40 -5.75 1.15
N ILE A 118 -2.36 -5.05 1.77
CA ILE A 118 -3.16 -4.01 1.09
C ILE A 118 -2.26 -2.85 0.68
N CYS A 119 -1.36 -2.43 1.57
CA CYS A 119 -0.40 -1.37 1.32
C CYS A 119 0.50 -1.71 0.11
N VAL A 120 1.17 -2.88 0.17
CA VAL A 120 2.08 -3.33 -0.89
C VAL A 120 1.34 -3.44 -2.22
N TYR A 121 0.20 -4.12 -2.23
CA TYR A 121 -0.59 -4.34 -3.44
C TYR A 121 -0.90 -3.02 -4.16
N ASN A 122 -1.41 -2.02 -3.42
CA ASN A 122 -1.83 -0.76 -4.02
C ASN A 122 -0.67 0.09 -4.52
N PHE A 123 0.49 0.09 -3.85
CA PHE A 123 1.68 0.81 -4.35
C PHE A 123 2.29 0.17 -5.60
N TRP A 124 2.11 -1.12 -5.82
CA TRP A 124 2.56 -1.77 -7.06
C TRP A 124 1.68 -1.46 -8.27
N VAL A 125 0.43 -1.02 -8.08
CA VAL A 125 -0.45 -0.65 -9.19
C VAL A 125 0.15 0.46 -10.06
N PRO A 126 0.49 1.65 -9.53
CA PRO A 126 1.12 2.70 -10.33
C PRO A 126 2.49 2.27 -10.85
N ILE A 127 3.30 1.55 -10.08
CA ILE A 127 4.62 1.09 -10.53
C ILE A 127 4.55 0.19 -11.78
N ASN A 128 3.59 -0.73 -11.82
CA ASN A 128 3.44 -1.66 -12.95
C ASN A 128 2.79 -1.00 -14.17
N GLN A 129 1.95 0.00 -13.98
CA GLN A 129 1.16 0.62 -15.05
C GLN A 129 1.77 1.92 -15.59
N CYS A 130 2.65 2.58 -14.83
CA CYS A 130 3.31 3.84 -15.20
C CYS A 130 4.70 3.67 -15.83
N ASN A 131 4.97 2.51 -16.45
CA ASN A 131 6.18 2.16 -17.22
C ASN A 131 7.42 1.80 -16.37
N GLU A 132 8.18 0.80 -16.85
CA GLU A 132 9.24 0.01 -16.17
C GLU A 132 10.25 0.83 -15.32
N GLY A 133 9.87 1.20 -14.10
CA GLY A 133 10.75 1.83 -13.12
C GLY A 133 11.03 3.32 -13.36
N LYS A 134 10.28 3.99 -14.25
CA LYS A 134 10.52 5.42 -14.55
C LYS A 134 9.49 6.39 -14.04
N GLN A 135 8.29 6.00 -13.64
CA GLN A 135 7.30 6.97 -13.18
C GLN A 135 6.48 6.37 -12.06
N GLY A 136 6.55 7.02 -10.90
CA GLY A 136 5.58 6.82 -9.85
C GLY A 136 4.20 7.27 -10.30
N GLY A 137 3.28 7.30 -9.37
CA GLY A 137 1.92 7.65 -9.71
C GLY A 137 1.04 7.78 -8.50
N VAL A 138 -0.17 8.26 -8.78
CA VAL A 138 -1.28 8.24 -7.86
C VAL A 138 -2.21 7.10 -8.28
N TRP A 139 -2.50 6.22 -7.33
CA TRP A 139 -3.53 5.20 -7.44
C TRP A 139 -4.67 5.51 -6.48
N LEU A 140 -5.90 5.41 -6.97
CA LEU A 140 -7.09 5.65 -6.17
C LEU A 140 -7.81 4.31 -5.96
N ASP A 141 -7.78 3.86 -4.73
CA ASP A 141 -8.70 2.87 -4.20
C ASP A 141 -9.99 3.61 -3.76
N PRO A 142 -11.18 2.99 -3.79
CA PRO A 142 -12.42 3.56 -3.29
C PRO A 142 -12.34 4.45 -2.03
N CYS A 143 -11.45 4.14 -1.09
CA CYS A 143 -11.30 4.90 0.16
C CYS A 143 -9.93 5.51 0.42
N TYR A 144 -8.95 5.26 -0.43
CA TYR A 144 -7.59 5.69 -0.19
C TYR A 144 -6.89 6.14 -1.46
N MET A 145 -6.11 7.20 -1.36
CA MET A 145 -5.14 7.58 -2.37
C MET A 145 -3.77 7.04 -1.98
N PHE A 146 -3.15 6.29 -2.87
CA PHE A 146 -1.77 5.82 -2.75
C PHE A 146 -0.91 6.62 -3.72
N TRP A 147 0.05 7.38 -3.21
CA TRP A 147 0.98 8.15 -4.01
C TRP A 147 2.40 7.65 -3.79
N ILE A 148 3.08 7.32 -4.89
CA ILE A 148 4.50 6.97 -4.88
C ILE A 148 5.23 7.88 -5.84
N ASN A 149 6.29 8.52 -5.35
CA ASN A 149 7.11 9.45 -6.10
C ASN A 149 8.59 9.03 -5.99
N PRO A 150 9.04 8.17 -6.92
CA PRO A 150 10.45 7.84 -7.06
C PRO A 150 11.18 9.05 -7.63
N ASN A 151 12.25 9.47 -6.96
CA ASN A 151 13.04 10.64 -7.36
C ASN A 151 12.23 11.97 -7.37
N PRO A 152 11.82 12.46 -6.18
CA PRO A 152 10.98 13.66 -6.05
C PRO A 152 11.68 14.97 -6.44
N ASP A 153 13.02 15.03 -6.36
CA ASP A 153 13.76 16.25 -6.70
C ASP A 153 13.98 16.40 -8.23
N GLY A 154 13.43 15.45 -9.00
CA GLY A 154 13.08 15.65 -10.41
C GLY A 154 14.18 15.35 -11.41
N CYS A 155 14.02 16.00 -12.57
CA CYS A 155 15.06 16.21 -13.57
C CYS A 155 15.86 17.46 -13.18
#